data_AF-W7CCL2-F1
#
_entry.id   AF-W7CCL2-F1
#
_cell.length_a   1.000
_cell.length_b   1.000
_cell.length_c   1.000
_cell.angle_alpha   90.00
_cell.angle_beta   90.00
_cell.angle_gamma   90.00
#
_symmetry.space_group_name_H-M   'P 1'
#
loop_
_entity.id
_entity.type
_entity.pdbx_description
1 polymer ?
#
loop_
_entity_poly.entity_id
_entity_poly.type
_entity_poly.pdbx_seq_one_letter_code
_entity_poly.pdbx_strand_id
1 'polypeptide(L)'
;MDESYIRHYYPEFAIANEDEGNVYYFDDKDSFIVTTDSKTKKIVCMELRDKVDGQNFTTKKGIGIGSSFVDVQREYGANYRKKSTEIYGDLVEFQDSNTNQKIGFGMDYENDKVTVVVLYDYEKYKFPY
;
A
#
# COMPACT_ATOMS: atom_id res chain seq x y z
N MET A 1 4.59 2.21 -10.99
CA MET A 1 3.47 1.44 -11.56
C MET A 1 2.28 2.37 -11.70
N ASP A 2 1.53 2.29 -12.80
CA ASP A 2 0.37 3.13 -13.13
C ASP A 2 -0.81 2.27 -13.63
N GLU A 3 -1.95 2.89 -13.91
CA GLU A 3 -3.15 2.20 -14.42
C GLU A 3 -2.89 1.35 -15.67
N SER A 4 -2.07 1.84 -16.62
CA SER A 4 -1.76 1.09 -17.85
C SER A 4 -0.98 -0.18 -17.56
N TYR A 5 -0.04 -0.13 -16.61
CA TYR A 5 0.65 -1.32 -16.12
C TYR A 5 -0.32 -2.32 -15.50
N ILE A 6 -1.23 -1.88 -14.63
CA ILE A 6 -2.20 -2.77 -13.96
C ILE A 6 -3.10 -3.46 -14.99
N ARG A 7 -3.67 -2.70 -15.94
CA ARG A 7 -4.53 -3.26 -17.00
C ARG A 7 -3.83 -4.24 -17.92
N HIS A 8 -2.52 -4.09 -18.11
CA HIS A 8 -1.75 -4.96 -18.99
C HIS A 8 -1.44 -6.31 -18.34
N TYR A 9 -0.99 -6.29 -17.08
CA TYR A 9 -0.56 -7.50 -16.37
C TYR A 9 -1.68 -8.19 -15.59
N TYR A 10 -2.76 -7.48 -15.27
CA TYR A 10 -3.88 -8.00 -14.47
C TYR A 10 -5.25 -7.59 -15.08
N PRO A 11 -5.56 -8.02 -16.32
CA PRO A 11 -6.81 -7.65 -17.01
C PRO A 11 -8.08 -8.17 -16.30
N GLU A 12 -7.96 -9.16 -15.44
CA GLU A 12 -9.04 -9.81 -14.68
C GLU A 12 -9.58 -8.97 -13.50
N PHE A 13 -8.96 -7.83 -13.19
CA PHE A 13 -9.42 -6.95 -12.12
C PHE A 13 -10.73 -6.23 -12.52
N ALA A 14 -11.71 -6.28 -11.61
CA ALA A 14 -12.86 -5.41 -11.66
C ALA A 14 -12.43 -3.97 -11.35
N ILE A 15 -13.01 -3.00 -12.06
CA ILE A 15 -12.64 -1.59 -11.95
C ILE A 15 -13.85 -0.81 -11.47
N ALA A 16 -13.75 -0.21 -10.29
CA ALA A 16 -14.66 0.86 -9.87
C ALA A 16 -13.99 2.20 -10.16
N ASN A 17 -14.71 3.09 -10.85
CA ASN A 17 -14.26 4.46 -11.05
C ASN A 17 -14.87 5.32 -9.94
N GLU A 18 -14.03 5.93 -9.12
CA GLU A 18 -14.41 6.86 -8.06
C GLU A 18 -13.97 8.29 -8.46
N ASP A 19 -14.59 9.31 -7.89
CA ASP A 19 -14.28 10.72 -8.20
C ASP A 19 -12.80 11.07 -7.91
N GLU A 20 -12.19 10.40 -6.93
CA GLU A 20 -10.81 10.62 -6.50
C GLU A 20 -9.79 9.66 -7.15
N GLY A 21 -10.24 8.62 -7.86
CA GLY A 21 -9.34 7.57 -8.34
C GLY A 21 -10.04 6.36 -8.92
N ASN A 22 -9.27 5.46 -9.53
CA ASN A 22 -9.79 4.13 -9.88
C ASN A 22 -9.40 3.14 -8.80
N VAL A 23 -10.36 2.32 -8.39
CA VAL A 23 -10.12 1.19 -7.50
C VAL A 23 -10.20 -0.10 -8.29
N TYR A 24 -9.14 -0.89 -8.22
CA TYR A 24 -9.01 -2.17 -8.90
C TYR A 24 -9.17 -3.26 -7.85
N TYR A 25 -10.19 -4.10 -8.05
CA TYR A 25 -10.51 -5.23 -7.18
C TYR A 25 -10.31 -6.52 -7.93
N PHE A 26 -9.70 -7.49 -7.27
CA PHE A 26 -9.79 -8.88 -7.68
C PHE A 26 -10.57 -9.62 -6.59
N ASP A 27 -11.66 -10.30 -6.96
CA ASP A 27 -12.51 -10.99 -5.98
C ASP A 27 -12.08 -12.45 -5.90
N ASP A 28 -10.92 -12.67 -5.29
CA ASP A 28 -10.38 -13.98 -4.95
C ASP A 28 -9.81 -13.93 -3.53
N LYS A 29 -9.57 -15.08 -2.91
CA LYS A 29 -9.07 -15.19 -1.54
C LYS A 29 -7.71 -14.50 -1.39
N ASP A 30 -6.86 -14.58 -2.42
CA ASP A 30 -5.48 -14.08 -2.41
C ASP A 30 -5.31 -12.71 -3.12
N SER A 31 -6.37 -11.89 -3.14
CA SER A 31 -6.40 -10.68 -3.96
C SER A 31 -5.82 -9.44 -3.27
N PHE A 32 -5.70 -8.33 -4.00
CA PHE A 32 -5.35 -7.01 -3.46
C PHE A 32 -6.24 -5.91 -4.06
N ILE A 33 -6.41 -4.82 -3.32
CA ILE A 33 -7.10 -3.60 -3.73
C ILE A 33 -6.04 -2.59 -4.11
N VAL A 34 -6.06 -2.10 -5.35
CA VAL A 34 -5.20 -0.99 -5.77
C VAL A 34 -6.03 0.25 -5.97
N THR A 35 -5.62 1.36 -5.37
CA THR A 35 -6.20 2.66 -5.66
C THR A 35 -5.19 3.52 -6.40
N THR A 36 -5.63 4.15 -7.50
CA THR A 36 -4.83 5.10 -8.27
C THR A 36 -5.36 6.52 -8.12
N ASP A 37 -4.47 7.51 -8.21
CA ASP A 37 -4.85 8.91 -8.33
C ASP A 37 -5.56 9.20 -9.65
N SER A 38 -6.72 9.85 -9.60
CA SER A 38 -7.49 10.19 -10.80
C SER A 38 -6.71 11.08 -11.79
N LYS A 39 -5.82 11.96 -11.30
CA LYS A 39 -5.09 12.94 -12.13
C LYS A 39 -3.81 12.40 -12.75
N THR A 40 -2.98 11.73 -11.95
CA THR A 40 -1.65 11.25 -12.36
C THR A 40 -1.63 9.76 -12.70
N LYS A 41 -2.73 9.03 -12.42
CA LYS A 41 -2.87 7.58 -12.61
C LYS A 41 -1.83 6.74 -11.87
N LYS A 42 -1.17 7.32 -10.86
CA LYS A 42 -0.17 6.65 -10.01
C LYS A 42 -0.87 5.91 -8.87
N ILE A 43 -0.30 4.78 -8.46
CA ILE A 43 -0.79 4.04 -7.28
C ILE A 43 -0.59 4.87 -6.01
N VAL A 44 -1.64 4.94 -5.20
CA VAL A 44 -1.69 5.64 -3.91
C VAL A 44 -2.06 4.71 -2.76
N CYS A 45 -2.72 3.58 -3.02
CA CYS A 45 -2.93 2.54 -2.03
C CYS A 45 -2.83 1.17 -2.68
N MET A 46 -2.27 0.19 -1.96
CA MET A 46 -2.25 -1.22 -2.36
C MET A 46 -2.43 -2.10 -1.12
N GLU A 47 -3.58 -2.75 -1.01
CA GLU A 47 -4.02 -3.50 0.18
C GLU A 47 -4.16 -4.98 -0.16
N LEU A 48 -3.52 -5.90 0.57
CA LEU A 48 -3.76 -7.34 0.37
C LEU A 48 -5.03 -7.79 1.10
N ARG A 49 -5.76 -8.72 0.48
CA ARG A 49 -6.88 -9.47 1.05
C ARG A 49 -6.41 -10.80 1.66
N ASP A 50 -5.47 -11.49 1.01
CA ASP A 50 -4.51 -12.44 1.61
C ASP A 50 -3.28 -12.60 0.68
N LYS A 51 -2.08 -12.73 1.29
CA LYS A 51 -0.73 -13.01 0.72
C LYS A 51 -0.59 -13.14 -0.81
N VAL A 52 0.00 -12.14 -1.48
CA VAL A 52 0.53 -12.31 -2.86
C VAL A 52 2.03 -12.53 -2.84
N ASP A 53 2.43 -13.76 -3.22
CA ASP A 53 3.77 -14.04 -3.72
C ASP A 53 3.88 -13.55 -5.18
N GLY A 54 4.96 -12.84 -5.51
CA GLY A 54 5.31 -12.53 -6.91
C GLY A 54 5.01 -11.11 -7.40
N GLN A 55 4.48 -10.20 -6.57
CA GLN A 55 4.43 -8.78 -6.92
C GLN A 55 5.69 -8.02 -6.53
N ASN A 56 6.40 -7.47 -7.53
CA ASN A 56 7.56 -6.60 -7.35
C ASN A 56 7.15 -5.13 -7.09
N PHE A 57 6.17 -4.89 -6.22
CA PHE A 57 5.91 -3.52 -5.75
C PHE A 57 6.88 -3.18 -4.62
N THR A 58 7.77 -2.23 -4.86
CA THR A 58 8.67 -1.69 -3.86
C THR A 58 8.53 -0.17 -3.79
N THR A 59 8.61 0.39 -2.59
CA THR A 59 8.83 1.82 -2.41
C THR A 59 10.15 2.23 -3.08
N LYS A 60 10.40 3.54 -3.19
CA LYS A 60 11.69 4.04 -3.70
C LYS A 60 12.89 3.61 -2.85
N LYS A 61 12.65 3.16 -1.61
CA LYS A 61 13.67 2.64 -0.70
C LYS A 61 13.76 1.10 -0.73
N GLY A 62 13.13 0.45 -1.71
CA GLY A 62 13.22 -1.00 -1.90
C GLY A 62 12.34 -1.82 -0.94
N ILE A 63 11.49 -1.18 -0.12
CA ILE A 63 10.59 -1.89 0.78
C ILE A 63 9.31 -2.25 0.04
N GLY A 64 8.96 -3.52 0.00
CA GLY A 64 7.76 -4.02 -0.64
C GLY A 64 6.98 -4.97 0.25
N ILE A 65 5.93 -5.54 -0.30
CA ILE A 65 5.27 -6.71 0.30
C ILE A 65 6.29 -7.82 0.50
N GLY A 66 6.20 -8.52 1.63
CA GLY A 66 7.15 -9.58 2.00
C GLY A 66 8.46 -9.09 2.63
N SER A 67 8.74 -7.79 2.64
CA SER A 67 9.92 -7.24 3.34
C SER A 67 9.81 -7.46 4.84
N SER A 68 10.94 -7.68 5.52
CA SER A 68 10.96 -7.86 6.97
C SER A 68 10.76 -6.55 7.72
N PHE A 69 10.34 -6.61 8.99
CA PHE A 69 10.29 -5.42 9.81
C PHE A 69 11.66 -4.76 9.99
N VAL A 70 12.72 -5.58 10.04
CA VAL A 70 14.11 -5.11 10.14
C VAL A 70 14.51 -4.29 8.90
N ASP A 71 14.12 -4.73 7.70
CA ASP A 71 14.37 -3.97 6.48
C ASP A 71 13.61 -2.64 6.49
N VAL A 72 12.34 -2.65 6.91
CA VAL A 72 11.53 -1.42 7.08
C VAL A 72 12.25 -0.43 8.01
N GLN A 73 12.71 -0.89 9.18
CA GLN A 73 13.43 -0.04 10.14
C GLN A 73 14.78 0.45 9.60
N ARG A 74 15.50 -0.37 8.84
CA ARG A 74 16.77 0.03 8.22
C ARG A 74 16.59 1.20 7.25
N GLU A 75 15.54 1.14 6.43
CA GLU A 75 15.33 2.12 5.36
C GLU A 75 14.54 3.37 5.81
N TYR A 76 13.60 3.21 6.75
CA TYR A 76 12.74 4.30 7.22
C TYR A 76 13.08 4.80 8.63
N GLY A 77 13.95 4.10 9.35
CA GLY A 77 14.39 4.46 10.69
C GLY A 77 13.50 3.88 11.80
N ALA A 78 13.81 4.26 13.04
CA ALA A 78 13.11 3.77 14.22
C ALA A 78 11.99 4.71 14.72
N ASN A 79 11.80 5.87 14.07
CA ASN A 79 10.77 6.83 14.48
C ASN A 79 9.47 6.58 13.70
N TYR A 80 8.67 5.62 14.20
CA TYR A 80 7.37 5.26 13.64
C TYR A 80 6.31 5.23 14.73
N ARG A 81 5.05 5.29 14.32
CA ARG A 81 3.88 5.09 15.17
C ARG A 81 3.31 3.71 14.91
N LYS A 82 3.05 2.95 15.98
CA LYS A 82 2.26 1.72 15.89
C LYS A 82 0.78 2.05 15.97
N LYS A 83 -0.03 1.41 15.14
CA LYS A 83 -1.48 1.46 15.18
C LYS A 83 -2.02 0.05 14.95
N SER A 84 -3.09 -0.31 15.63
CA SER A 84 -3.92 -1.43 15.21
C SER A 84 -5.13 -0.82 14.50
N THR A 85 -5.39 -1.25 13.27
CA THR A 85 -6.59 -0.82 12.53
C THR A 85 -7.44 -2.05 12.22
N GLU A 86 -8.75 -1.83 12.07
CA GLU A 86 -9.68 -2.92 11.72
C GLU A 86 -9.40 -3.45 10.30
N ILE A 87 -8.90 -2.58 9.42
CA ILE A 87 -8.69 -2.88 7.99
C ILE A 87 -7.31 -3.52 7.73
N TYR A 88 -6.26 -3.03 8.39
CA TYR A 88 -4.86 -3.39 8.10
C TYR A 88 -4.18 -4.18 9.21
N GLY A 89 -4.87 -4.42 10.32
CA GLY A 89 -4.29 -5.02 11.50
C GLY A 89 -3.19 -4.14 12.08
N ASP A 90 -2.07 -4.75 12.45
CA ASP A 90 -0.92 -4.04 13.00
C ASP A 90 -0.18 -3.25 11.92
N LEU A 91 -0.21 -1.92 12.04
CA LEU A 91 0.41 -0.98 11.12
C LEU A 91 1.57 -0.23 11.79
N VAL A 92 2.69 -0.10 11.08
CA VAL A 92 3.76 0.85 11.41
C VAL A 92 3.73 2.02 10.44
N GLU A 93 3.49 3.22 10.97
CA GLU A 93 3.33 4.46 10.21
C GLU A 93 4.54 5.37 10.39
N PHE A 94 5.08 5.84 9.26
CA PHE A 94 6.12 6.85 9.18
C PHE A 94 5.53 8.13 8.60
N GLN A 95 6.01 9.29 9.05
CA GLN A 95 5.59 10.59 8.56
C GLN A 95 6.83 11.39 8.15
N ASP A 96 6.84 11.86 6.91
CA ASP A 96 7.85 12.81 6.44
C ASP A 96 7.57 14.18 7.08
N SER A 97 8.56 14.72 7.79
CA SER A 97 8.42 15.99 8.50
C SER A 97 8.41 17.21 7.57
N ASN A 98 8.92 17.08 6.34
CA ASN A 98 9.01 18.17 5.37
C ASN A 98 7.75 18.25 4.50
N THR A 99 7.22 17.10 4.08
CA THR A 99 6.05 17.04 3.18
C THR A 99 4.74 16.69 3.89
N ASN A 100 4.80 16.32 5.18
CA ASN A 100 3.65 15.83 5.94
C ASN A 100 2.99 14.56 5.37
N GLN A 101 3.59 13.94 4.35
CA GLN A 101 3.15 12.68 3.78
C GLN A 101 3.40 11.55 4.78
N LYS A 102 2.53 10.55 4.80
CA LYS A 102 2.71 9.35 5.62
C LYS A 102 2.77 8.12 4.77
N ILE A 103 3.48 7.11 5.27
CA ILE A 103 3.50 5.78 4.71
C ILE A 103 3.28 4.78 5.85
N GLY A 104 2.33 3.88 5.66
CA GLY A 104 2.02 2.79 6.56
C GLY A 104 2.50 1.47 5.96
N PHE A 105 3.08 0.62 6.80
CA PHE A 105 3.34 -0.78 6.46
C PHE A 105 2.54 -1.64 7.43
N GLY A 106 1.63 -2.46 6.92
CA GLY A 106 0.97 -3.47 7.73
C GLY A 106 1.90 -4.64 7.91
N MET A 107 1.93 -5.18 9.12
CA MET A 107 2.91 -6.14 9.57
C MET A 107 2.20 -7.41 10.04
N ASP A 108 2.55 -8.52 9.40
CA ASP A 108 2.36 -9.85 9.95
C ASP A 108 3.59 -10.18 10.80
N TYR A 109 3.51 -9.85 12.10
CA TYR A 109 4.63 -10.06 13.03
C TYR A 109 4.92 -11.53 13.30
N GLU A 110 3.94 -12.43 13.10
CA GLU A 110 4.16 -13.88 13.26
C GLU A 110 5.09 -14.42 12.17
N ASN A 111 4.97 -13.88 10.95
CA ASN A 111 5.77 -14.29 9.80
C ASN A 111 6.85 -13.25 9.42
N ASP A 112 7.08 -12.24 10.26
CA ASP A 112 7.98 -11.09 10.05
C ASP A 112 7.96 -10.54 8.62
N LYS A 113 6.77 -10.10 8.17
CA LYS A 113 6.63 -9.60 6.81
C LYS A 113 5.61 -8.48 6.66
N VAL A 114 5.92 -7.57 5.74
CA VAL A 114 5.00 -6.53 5.27
C VAL A 114 3.87 -7.19 4.47
N THR A 115 2.62 -6.90 4.85
CA THR A 115 1.40 -7.38 4.20
C THR A 115 0.60 -6.29 3.50
N VAL A 116 0.83 -5.01 3.82
CA VAL A 116 0.20 -3.89 3.11
C VAL A 116 1.13 -2.69 3.08
N VAL A 117 1.10 -1.91 2.00
CA VAL A 117 1.78 -0.61 1.92
C VAL A 117 0.75 0.47 1.62
N VAL A 118 0.55 1.38 2.57
CA VAL A 118 -0.41 2.47 2.48
C VAL A 118 0.32 3.79 2.32
N LEU A 119 0.01 4.59 1.29
CA LEU A 119 0.59 5.92 1.11
C LEU A 119 -0.48 6.99 1.38
N TYR A 120 -0.28 7.81 2.40
CA TYR A 120 -1.14 8.94 2.71
C TYR A 120 -0.48 10.25 2.26
N ASP A 121 -1.07 10.92 1.28
CA ASP A 121 -0.72 12.30 0.94
C ASP A 121 -1.90 13.21 1.28
N TYR A 122 -1.87 13.83 2.46
CA TYR A 122 -3.00 14.63 2.98
C TYR A 122 -3.29 15.91 2.18
N GLU A 123 -2.34 16.41 1.39
CA GLU A 123 -2.59 17.55 0.50
C GLU A 123 -3.32 17.13 -0.77
N LYS A 124 -3.27 15.84 -1.13
CA LYS A 124 -3.82 15.32 -2.38
C LYS A 124 -4.98 14.33 -2.23
N TYR A 125 -5.04 13.57 -1.14
CA TYR A 125 -6.03 12.51 -0.92
C TYR A 125 -6.51 12.49 0.53
N LYS A 126 -7.82 12.41 0.74
CA LYS A 126 -8.43 12.12 2.04
C LYS A 126 -8.85 10.66 2.07
N PHE A 127 -7.97 9.78 2.53
CA PHE A 127 -8.40 8.39 2.76
C PHE A 127 -9.20 8.30 4.05
N PRO A 128 -10.38 7.64 4.04
CA PRO A 128 -11.09 7.30 5.27
C PRO A 128 -10.24 6.33 6.09
N TYR A 129 -10.16 6.62 7.39
CA TYR A 129 -9.51 5.77 8.39
C TYR A 129 -10.34 4.51 8.67
#